data_AF-A0A444YRD2-F1
#
_entry.id   AF-A0A444YRD2-F1
#
_cell.length_a   1.000
_cell.length_b   1.000
_cell.length_c   1.000
_cell.angle_alpha   90.00
_cell.angle_beta   90.00
_cell.angle_gamma   90.00
#
_symmetry.space_group_name_H-M   'P 1'
#
loop_
_entity.id
_entity.type
_entity.pdbx_description
1 polymer ?
#
loop_
_entity_poly.entity_id
_entity_poly.type
_entity_poly.pdbx_seq_one_letter_code
_entity_poly.pdbx_strand_id
1 'polypeptide(L)'
;MGIISDRYESIRTTVNHYEGDWKPPRAWWTFCIRHIGSNFLRAFKVSHLQNLVVNIGYSWMVEEYNINYKRLQERGEKSADAHDRKRAGLTYIVFSTQRIEANMQRARNIVVHRFDRQNEVFEVCKMPNGKVLIVDLVRRTCDCEHFQVERLSCHHVIACCANQRLNWQLYVNDVYKMTEVHKVYKIEFVPLGDPDTWPAYS
;
A
#
# COMPACT_ATOMS: atom_id res chain seq x y z
N MET A 1 12.09 4.94 43.38
CA MET A 1 11.68 6.19 42.69
C MET A 1 11.47 5.89 41.20
N GLY A 2 10.62 6.63 40.46
CA GLY A 2 10.35 6.35 39.04
C GLY A 2 10.56 7.58 38.15
N ILE A 3 11.29 7.43 37.04
CA ILE A 3 11.49 8.48 36.03
C ILE A 3 10.87 8.04 34.71
N ILE A 4 10.04 8.90 34.12
CA ILE A 4 9.47 8.73 32.78
C ILE A 4 9.97 9.89 31.92
N SER A 5 10.78 9.61 30.90
CA SER A 5 11.42 10.65 30.08
C SER A 5 11.33 10.37 28.58
N ASP A 6 11.83 11.29 27.77
CA ASP A 6 12.10 11.02 26.35
C ASP A 6 13.31 10.07 26.18
N ARG A 7 13.50 9.55 24.97
CA ARG A 7 14.58 8.64 24.55
C ARG A 7 15.84 9.35 24.03
N TYR A 8 16.01 10.63 24.38
CA TYR A 8 17.14 11.43 23.87
C TYR A 8 18.47 10.94 24.45
N GLU A 9 19.53 10.97 23.65
CA GLU A 9 20.80 10.33 24.01
C GLU A 9 21.48 10.97 25.24
N SER A 10 21.33 12.28 25.43
CA SER A 10 21.84 12.95 26.64
C SER A 10 21.14 12.47 27.92
N ILE A 11 19.85 12.10 27.85
CA ILE A 11 19.10 11.55 28.98
C ILE A 11 19.58 10.11 29.24
N ARG A 12 19.71 9.29 28.19
CA ARG A 12 20.18 7.91 28.30
C ARG A 12 21.59 7.83 28.90
N THR A 13 22.52 8.65 28.39
CA THR A 13 23.89 8.72 28.90
C THR A 13 23.93 9.16 30.35
N THR A 14 23.14 10.18 30.73
CA THR A 14 23.04 10.64 32.12
C THR A 14 22.52 9.53 33.03
N VAL A 15 21.42 8.85 32.68
CA VAL A 15 20.84 7.77 33.50
C VAL A 15 21.82 6.59 33.65
N ASN A 16 22.55 6.25 32.60
CA ASN A 16 23.52 5.15 32.61
C ASN A 16 24.85 5.49 33.30
N HIS A 17 25.19 6.77 33.44
CA HIS A 17 26.46 7.21 34.06
C HIS A 17 26.45 7.09 35.58
N TYR A 18 25.29 7.26 36.24
CA TYR A 18 25.18 7.06 37.69
C TYR A 18 25.08 5.56 37.99
N GLU A 19 26.03 5.04 38.77
CA GLU A 19 26.34 3.63 39.08
C GLU A 19 25.17 2.79 39.65
N GLY A 20 24.08 2.63 38.90
CA GLY A 20 22.94 1.80 39.24
C GLY A 20 21.88 2.47 40.13
N ASP A 21 22.04 3.74 40.51
CA ASP A 21 21.04 4.47 41.30
C ASP A 21 19.69 4.63 40.59
N TRP A 22 19.72 4.65 39.26
CA TRP A 22 18.53 4.77 38.43
C TRP A 22 18.03 3.43 37.85
N LYS A 23 18.56 2.30 38.36
CA LYS A 23 18.20 0.95 37.94
C LYS A 23 17.50 0.16 39.08
N PRO A 24 16.72 -0.89 38.75
CA PRO A 24 16.13 -1.75 39.77
C PRO A 24 17.22 -2.37 40.68
N PRO A 25 16.99 -2.46 42.00
CA PRO A 25 15.75 -2.17 42.72
C PRO A 25 15.57 -0.71 43.19
N ARG A 26 16.57 0.17 43.02
CA ARG A 26 16.58 1.53 43.62
C ARG A 26 15.64 2.50 42.90
N ALA A 27 15.62 2.44 41.57
CA ALA A 27 14.70 3.22 40.77
C ALA A 27 14.31 2.52 39.47
N TRP A 28 13.21 2.97 38.89
CA TRP A 28 12.71 2.49 37.61
C TRP A 28 12.76 3.64 36.62
N TRP A 29 13.50 3.47 35.53
CA TRP A 29 13.52 4.40 34.41
C TRP A 29 12.81 3.78 33.22
N THR A 30 11.86 4.52 32.63
CA THR A 30 11.14 4.10 31.43
C THR A 30 10.90 5.28 30.50
N PHE A 31 10.52 4.98 29.26
CA PHE A 31 10.23 5.99 28.24
C PHE A 31 8.76 6.42 28.27
N CYS A 32 8.53 7.70 28.04
CA CYS A 32 7.18 8.24 27.93
C CYS A 32 6.56 7.85 26.58
N ILE A 33 5.48 7.06 26.60
CA ILE A 33 4.77 6.67 25.38
C ILE A 33 4.24 7.87 24.58
N ARG A 34 3.83 8.97 25.25
CA ARG A 34 3.41 10.21 24.57
C ARG A 34 4.57 10.87 23.82
N HIS A 35 5.77 10.89 24.40
CA HIS A 35 6.97 11.41 23.73
C HIS A 35 7.42 10.47 22.60
N ILE A 36 7.35 9.15 22.78
CA ILE A 36 7.60 8.18 21.70
C ILE A 36 6.66 8.44 20.54
N GLY A 37 5.35 8.60 20.78
CA GLY A 37 4.37 8.91 19.75
C GLY A 37 4.64 10.25 19.05
N SER A 38 4.98 11.31 19.81
CA SER A 38 5.33 12.61 19.24
C SER A 38 6.59 12.53 18.36
N ASN A 39 7.64 11.85 18.83
CA ASN A 39 8.86 11.63 18.07
C ASN A 39 8.63 10.75 16.84
N PHE A 40 7.74 9.75 16.94
CA PHE A 40 7.32 8.94 15.80
C PHE A 40 6.69 9.82 14.72
N LEU A 41 5.76 10.71 15.07
CA LEU A 41 5.15 11.63 14.09
C LEU A 41 6.13 12.58 13.41
N ARG A 42 7.19 12.99 14.12
CA ARG A 42 8.25 13.84 13.54
C ARG A 42 8.97 13.13 12.40
N ALA A 43 9.18 11.82 12.51
CA ALA A 43 9.79 11.01 11.46
C ALA A 43 8.77 10.51 10.42
N PHE A 44 7.65 9.97 10.89
CA PHE A 44 6.58 9.35 10.10
C PHE A 44 5.30 10.16 10.26
N LYS A 45 5.00 11.03 9.29
CA LYS A 45 3.83 11.95 9.31
C LYS A 45 2.49 11.23 9.07
N VAL A 46 2.26 10.11 9.77
CA VAL A 46 1.11 9.22 9.60
C VAL A 46 0.46 8.97 10.96
N SER A 47 -0.57 9.78 11.26
CA SER A 47 -1.29 9.74 12.56
C SER A 47 -1.84 8.36 12.91
N HIS A 48 -2.32 7.62 11.92
CA HIS A 48 -2.81 6.27 12.15
C HIS A 48 -1.72 5.33 12.68
N LEU A 49 -0.49 5.40 12.16
CA LEU A 49 0.62 4.57 12.64
C LEU A 49 1.08 5.02 14.03
N GLN A 50 1.11 6.33 14.29
CA GLN A 50 1.36 6.85 15.64
C GLN A 50 0.36 6.29 16.64
N ASN A 51 -0.94 6.29 16.32
CA ASN A 51 -1.97 5.76 17.19
C ASN A 51 -1.75 4.28 17.50
N LEU A 52 -1.34 3.47 16.52
CA LEU A 52 -0.97 2.07 16.76
C LEU A 52 0.20 1.97 17.74
N VAL A 53 1.28 2.75 17.55
CA VAL A 53 2.44 2.77 18.47
C VAL A 53 2.03 3.16 19.89
N VAL A 54 1.21 4.20 20.02
CA VAL A 54 0.72 4.68 21.32
C VAL A 54 -0.19 3.63 21.99
N ASN A 55 -1.10 3.00 21.24
CA ASN A 55 -1.98 1.96 21.74
C ASN A 55 -1.22 0.72 22.19
N ILE A 56 -0.14 0.34 21.50
CA ILE A 56 0.76 -0.74 21.95
C ILE A 56 1.30 -0.42 23.34
N GLY A 57 1.82 0.79 23.56
CA GLY A 57 2.36 1.19 24.87
C GLY A 57 1.33 1.36 25.98
N TYR A 58 0.05 1.54 25.63
CA TYR A 58 -1.07 1.59 26.58
C TYR A 58 -1.85 0.27 26.71
N SER A 59 -1.44 -0.78 26.00
CA SER A 59 -2.14 -2.06 26.04
C SER A 59 -2.07 -2.65 27.44
N TRP A 60 -3.23 -2.98 28.00
CA TRP A 60 -3.33 -3.55 29.35
C TRP A 60 -3.13 -5.06 29.36
N MET A 61 -3.44 -5.71 28.24
CA MET A 61 -3.35 -7.17 28.06
C MET A 61 -2.39 -7.51 26.93
N VAL A 62 -1.74 -8.68 27.06
CA VAL A 62 -0.86 -9.24 26.02
C VAL A 62 -1.61 -9.40 24.69
N GLU A 63 -2.90 -9.73 24.73
CA GLU A 63 -3.72 -9.86 23.53
C GLU A 63 -3.92 -8.52 22.80
N GLU A 64 -4.26 -7.44 23.52
CA GLU A 64 -4.36 -6.09 22.93
C GLU A 64 -3.03 -5.64 22.33
N TYR A 65 -1.93 -5.90 23.05
CA TYR A 65 -0.57 -5.63 22.58
C TYR A 65 -0.34 -6.35 21.25
N ASN A 66 -0.59 -7.66 21.20
CA ASN A 66 -0.37 -8.48 20.01
C ASN A 66 -1.23 -8.03 18.82
N ILE A 67 -2.48 -7.65 19.04
CA ILE A 67 -3.37 -7.13 17.99
C ILE A 67 -2.80 -5.83 17.41
N ASN A 68 -2.45 -4.87 18.25
CA ASN A 68 -1.93 -3.59 17.79
C ASN A 68 -0.54 -3.74 17.14
N TYR A 69 0.31 -4.62 17.70
CA TYR A 69 1.62 -4.97 17.17
C TYR A 69 1.51 -5.57 15.77
N LYS A 70 0.64 -6.57 15.58
CA LYS A 70 0.39 -7.20 14.28
C LYS A 70 -0.09 -6.18 13.24
N ARG A 71 -1.02 -5.28 13.61
CA ARG A 71 -1.49 -4.22 12.73
C ARG A 71 -0.36 -3.27 12.31
N LEU A 72 0.57 -2.95 13.21
CA LEU A 72 1.73 -2.13 12.89
C LEU A 72 2.68 -2.88 11.95
N GLN A 73 2.94 -4.16 12.21
CA GLN A 73 3.78 -5.02 11.37
C GLN A 73 3.24 -5.15 9.94
N GLU A 74 1.94 -5.43 9.78
CA GLU A 74 1.28 -5.52 8.46
C GLU A 74 1.42 -4.21 7.64
N ARG A 75 1.52 -3.06 8.31
CA ARG A 75 1.74 -1.76 7.64
C ARG A 75 3.20 -1.61 7.19
N GLY A 76 4.15 -2.10 7.99
CA GLY A 76 5.56 -2.17 7.61
C GLY A 76 5.78 -3.07 6.41
N GLU A 77 5.18 -4.27 6.42
CA GLU A 77 5.27 -5.22 5.30
C GLU A 77 4.72 -4.63 4.00
N LYS A 78 3.56 -3.95 4.06
CA LYS A 78 2.99 -3.25 2.89
C LYS A 78 3.86 -2.10 2.41
N SER A 79 4.54 -1.39 3.31
CA SER A 79 5.49 -0.34 2.94
C SER A 79 6.70 -0.93 2.22
N ALA A 80 7.30 -1.99 2.76
CA ALA A 80 8.43 -2.70 2.15
C ALA A 80 8.05 -3.26 0.76
N ASP A 81 6.94 -3.99 0.65
CA ASP A 81 6.45 -4.51 -0.63
C ASP A 81 6.25 -3.38 -1.66
N ALA A 82 5.69 -2.23 -1.27
CA ALA A 82 5.53 -1.09 -2.17
C ALA A 82 6.88 -0.56 -2.71
N HIS A 83 7.93 -0.53 -1.87
CA HIS A 83 9.28 -0.12 -2.24
C HIS A 83 9.98 -1.16 -3.12
N ASP A 84 9.84 -2.45 -2.81
CA ASP A 84 10.42 -3.53 -3.61
C ASP A 84 9.81 -3.57 -5.00
N ARG A 85 8.49 -3.42 -5.11
CA ARG A 85 7.80 -3.28 -6.40
C ARG A 85 8.28 -2.08 -7.21
N LYS A 86 8.57 -0.96 -6.55
CA LYS A 86 9.19 0.22 -7.20
C LYS A 86 10.53 -0.13 -7.80
N ARG A 87 11.37 -0.80 -7.01
CA ARG A 87 12.73 -1.19 -7.37
C ARG A 87 12.73 -2.18 -8.52
N ALA A 88 11.76 -3.09 -8.55
CA ALA A 88 11.50 -4.01 -9.64
C ALA A 88 10.90 -3.36 -10.90
N GLY A 89 10.61 -2.05 -10.89
CA GLY A 89 10.05 -1.33 -12.04
C GLY A 89 8.59 -1.69 -12.36
N LEU A 90 7.85 -2.26 -11.42
CA LEU A 90 6.45 -2.63 -11.66
C LEU A 90 5.56 -1.39 -11.77
N THR A 91 4.72 -1.34 -12.80
CA THR A 91 3.85 -0.19 -13.08
C THR A 91 2.55 -0.22 -12.26
N TYR A 92 2.01 -1.41 -12.00
CA TYR A 92 0.68 -1.60 -11.42
C TYR A 92 0.72 -2.47 -10.16
N ILE A 93 -0.30 -2.34 -9.31
CA ILE A 93 -0.50 -3.26 -8.17
C ILE A 93 -0.80 -4.69 -8.65
N VAL A 94 -0.52 -5.69 -7.80
CA VAL A 94 -0.71 -7.14 -8.12
C VAL A 94 -2.05 -7.41 -8.77
N PHE A 95 -3.12 -6.94 -8.11
CA PHE A 95 -4.49 -7.16 -8.55
C PHE A 95 -4.71 -6.69 -10.00
N SER A 96 -4.30 -5.45 -10.30
CA SER A 96 -4.45 -4.89 -11.64
C SER A 96 -3.54 -5.57 -12.66
N THR A 97 -2.31 -5.95 -12.30
CA THR A 97 -1.41 -6.70 -13.20
C THR A 97 -2.05 -8.01 -13.64
N GLN A 98 -2.49 -8.82 -12.68
CA GLN A 98 -3.17 -10.10 -12.96
C GLN A 98 -4.44 -9.90 -13.80
N ARG A 99 -5.24 -8.88 -13.45
CA ARG A 99 -6.49 -8.58 -14.18
C ARG A 99 -6.22 -8.13 -15.62
N ILE A 100 -5.22 -7.28 -15.83
CA ILE A 100 -4.79 -6.81 -17.15
C ILE A 100 -4.29 -7.98 -17.99
N GLU A 101 -3.44 -8.84 -17.45
CA GLU A 101 -2.93 -10.03 -18.14
C GLU A 101 -4.08 -10.95 -18.58
N ALA A 102 -5.04 -11.21 -17.69
CA ALA A 102 -6.23 -12.00 -18.04
C ALA A 102 -7.08 -11.31 -19.13
N ASN A 103 -7.24 -9.99 -19.07
CA ASN A 103 -7.94 -9.24 -20.10
C ASN A 103 -7.20 -9.25 -21.44
N MET A 104 -5.86 -9.18 -21.43
CA MET A 104 -5.01 -9.30 -22.64
C MET A 104 -5.21 -10.66 -23.32
N GLN A 105 -5.26 -11.74 -22.55
CA GLN A 105 -5.52 -13.08 -23.11
C GLN A 105 -6.91 -13.17 -23.74
N ARG A 106 -7.93 -12.64 -23.06
CA ARG A 106 -9.32 -12.65 -23.54
C ARG A 106 -9.54 -11.76 -24.77
N ALA A 107 -8.77 -10.68 -24.91
CA ALA A 107 -8.86 -9.77 -26.06
C ALA A 107 -8.55 -10.44 -27.39
N ARG A 108 -7.77 -11.53 -27.38
CA ARG A 108 -7.37 -12.29 -28.58
C ARG A 108 -8.55 -12.91 -29.34
N ASN A 109 -9.67 -13.16 -28.66
CA ASN A 109 -10.87 -13.78 -29.24
C ASN A 109 -11.97 -12.75 -29.58
N ILE A 110 -11.60 -11.48 -29.68
CA ILE A 110 -12.54 -10.39 -29.98
C ILE A 110 -12.24 -9.83 -31.36
N VAL A 111 -13.28 -9.73 -32.18
CA VAL A 111 -13.23 -9.08 -33.49
C VAL A 111 -13.80 -7.68 -33.38
N VAL A 112 -13.12 -6.69 -33.93
CA VAL A 112 -13.60 -5.30 -33.99
C VAL A 112 -14.24 -5.10 -35.37
N HIS A 113 -15.56 -4.89 -35.42
CA HIS A 113 -16.33 -4.84 -36.67
C HIS A 113 -16.46 -3.44 -37.25
N ARG A 114 -16.78 -2.45 -36.42
CA ARG A 114 -17.06 -1.08 -36.85
C ARG A 114 -16.39 -0.07 -35.92
N PHE A 115 -15.90 1.00 -36.53
CA PHE A 115 -15.22 2.09 -35.83
C PHE A 115 -15.79 3.41 -36.32
N ASP A 116 -16.50 4.11 -35.44
CA ASP A 116 -16.76 5.53 -35.63
C ASP A 116 -15.52 6.30 -35.20
N ARG A 117 -14.74 6.71 -36.21
CA ARG A 117 -13.46 7.39 -36.00
C ARG A 117 -13.60 8.79 -35.39
N GLN A 118 -14.73 9.45 -35.58
CA GLN A 118 -14.94 10.79 -35.01
C GLN A 118 -15.22 10.74 -33.51
N ASN A 119 -15.88 9.68 -33.05
CA ASN A 119 -16.34 9.56 -31.66
C ASN A 119 -15.54 8.55 -30.82
N GLU A 120 -14.57 7.87 -31.43
CA GLU A 120 -13.83 6.74 -30.83
C GLU A 120 -14.74 5.64 -30.24
N VAL A 121 -15.83 5.35 -30.96
CA VAL A 121 -16.81 4.31 -30.61
C VAL A 121 -16.58 3.09 -31.48
N PHE A 122 -16.57 1.92 -30.84
CA PHE A 122 -16.27 0.65 -31.46
C PHE A 122 -17.38 -0.35 -31.23
N GLU A 123 -17.70 -1.08 -32.28
CA GLU A 123 -18.51 -2.29 -32.21
C GLU A 123 -17.57 -3.50 -32.19
N VAL A 124 -17.65 -4.30 -31.13
CA VAL A 124 -16.84 -5.51 -30.97
C VAL A 124 -17.72 -6.74 -30.84
N CYS A 125 -17.26 -7.86 -31.40
CA CYS A 125 -17.90 -9.15 -31.31
C CYS A 125 -17.00 -10.12 -30.56
N LYS A 126 -17.55 -10.76 -29.53
CA LYS A 126 -16.87 -11.83 -28.82
C LYS A 126 -17.11 -13.16 -29.56
N MET A 127 -16.03 -13.83 -29.92
CA MET A 127 -16.12 -15.18 -30.48
C MET A 127 -16.00 -16.23 -29.37
N PRO A 128 -16.74 -17.36 -29.43
CA PRO A 128 -17.65 -17.78 -30.51
C PRO A 128 -19.12 -17.40 -30.30
N ASN A 129 -19.49 -16.73 -29.20
CA ASN A 129 -20.89 -16.50 -28.86
C ASN A 129 -21.60 -15.45 -29.73
N GLY A 130 -20.86 -14.76 -30.61
CA GLY A 130 -21.42 -13.77 -31.53
C GLY A 130 -21.97 -12.52 -30.83
N LYS A 131 -21.69 -12.34 -29.54
CA LYS A 131 -22.24 -11.23 -28.76
C LYS A 131 -21.56 -9.94 -29.20
N VAL A 132 -22.36 -9.02 -29.75
CA VAL A 132 -21.96 -7.67 -30.12
C VAL A 132 -22.06 -6.75 -28.91
N LEU A 133 -21.05 -5.92 -28.71
CA LEU A 133 -20.92 -4.97 -27.60
C LEU A 133 -20.34 -3.65 -28.14
N ILE A 134 -20.73 -2.55 -27.52
CA ILE A 134 -20.20 -1.22 -27.79
C ILE A 134 -19.12 -0.86 -26.77
N VAL A 135 -18.04 -0.25 -27.27
CA VAL A 135 -16.97 0.35 -26.48
C VAL A 135 -16.85 1.81 -26.88
N ASP A 136 -16.92 2.71 -25.91
CA ASP A 136 -16.68 4.14 -26.09
C ASP A 136 -15.46 4.53 -25.26
N LEU A 137 -14.36 4.84 -25.94
CA LEU A 137 -13.08 5.14 -25.30
C LEU A 137 -13.07 6.53 -24.65
N VAL A 138 -13.79 7.51 -25.23
CA VAL A 138 -13.87 8.88 -24.71
C VAL A 138 -14.64 8.91 -23.40
N ARG A 139 -15.83 8.29 -23.38
CA ARG A 139 -16.69 8.22 -22.19
C ARG A 139 -16.22 7.17 -21.19
N ARG A 140 -15.22 6.36 -21.56
CA ARG A 140 -14.69 5.25 -20.77
C ARG A 140 -15.78 4.23 -20.39
N THR A 141 -16.60 3.85 -21.36
CA THR A 141 -17.71 2.92 -21.17
C THR A 141 -17.62 1.72 -22.08
N CYS A 142 -18.09 0.57 -21.60
CA CYS A 142 -18.26 -0.63 -22.39
C CYS A 142 -19.54 -1.34 -21.95
N ASP A 143 -20.27 -1.93 -22.89
CA ASP A 143 -21.49 -2.70 -22.59
C ASP A 143 -21.23 -3.93 -21.70
N CYS A 144 -19.97 -4.30 -21.48
CA CYS A 144 -19.61 -5.33 -20.52
C CYS A 144 -19.55 -4.84 -19.07
N GLU A 145 -19.71 -3.54 -18.83
CA GLU A 145 -19.71 -2.83 -17.52
C GLU A 145 -18.40 -2.87 -16.71
N HIS A 146 -17.55 -3.87 -16.94
CA HIS A 146 -16.26 -4.00 -16.26
C HIS A 146 -15.36 -2.77 -16.43
N PHE A 147 -15.42 -2.08 -17.57
CA PHE A 147 -14.58 -0.90 -17.78
C PHE A 147 -14.96 0.25 -16.82
N GLN A 148 -16.26 0.44 -16.62
CA GLN A 148 -16.82 1.46 -15.74
C GLN A 148 -16.59 1.12 -14.26
N VAL A 149 -16.87 -0.14 -13.91
CA VAL A 149 -16.86 -0.61 -12.51
C VAL A 149 -15.43 -0.81 -12.01
N GLU A 150 -14.61 -1.55 -12.76
CA GLU A 150 -13.24 -1.86 -12.35
C GLU A 150 -12.28 -0.71 -12.65
N ARG A 151 -12.66 0.25 -13.49
CA ARG A 151 -11.80 1.37 -13.92
C ARG A 151 -10.44 0.89 -14.47
N LEU A 152 -10.46 -0.30 -15.07
CA LEU A 152 -9.36 -0.94 -15.77
C LEU A 152 -9.79 -1.19 -17.21
N SER A 153 -8.84 -1.14 -18.14
CA SER A 153 -9.06 -1.53 -19.53
C SER A 153 -9.59 -2.96 -19.58
N CYS A 154 -10.86 -3.14 -19.92
CA CYS A 154 -11.43 -4.46 -20.11
C CYS A 154 -10.89 -5.09 -21.41
N HIS A 155 -11.08 -6.39 -21.58
CA HIS A 155 -10.63 -7.10 -22.79
C HIS A 155 -11.19 -6.52 -24.11
N HIS A 156 -12.39 -5.91 -24.09
CA HIS A 156 -12.93 -5.19 -25.26
C HIS A 156 -12.16 -3.90 -25.57
N VAL A 157 -11.86 -3.09 -24.54
CA VAL A 157 -11.04 -1.88 -24.67
C VAL A 157 -9.65 -2.22 -25.19
N ILE A 158 -9.03 -3.28 -24.66
CA ILE A 158 -7.73 -3.77 -25.11
C ILE A 158 -7.77 -4.19 -26.58
N ALA A 159 -8.81 -4.91 -27.01
CA ALA A 159 -8.98 -5.29 -28.42
C ALA A 159 -9.12 -4.06 -29.33
N CYS A 160 -9.93 -3.07 -28.93
CA CYS A 160 -10.06 -1.80 -29.67
C CYS A 160 -8.73 -1.06 -29.76
N CYS A 161 -7.99 -0.98 -28.66
CA CYS A 161 -6.69 -0.35 -28.61
C CYS A 161 -5.67 -1.05 -29.51
N ALA A 162 -5.63 -2.39 -29.48
CA ALA A 162 -4.77 -3.17 -30.37
C ALA A 162 -5.11 -2.93 -31.84
N ASN A 163 -6.39 -2.88 -32.19
CA ASN A 163 -6.87 -2.63 -33.55
C ASN A 163 -6.46 -1.24 -34.07
N GLN A 164 -6.52 -0.20 -33.22
CA GLN A 164 -6.19 1.18 -33.60
C GLN A 164 -4.76 1.61 -33.25
N ARG A 165 -3.92 0.69 -32.75
CA ARG A 165 -2.57 0.99 -32.24
C ARG A 165 -2.55 2.07 -31.15
N LEU A 166 -3.60 2.10 -30.33
CA LEU A 166 -3.69 2.99 -29.16
C LEU A 166 -3.05 2.34 -27.94
N ASN A 167 -2.56 3.18 -27.02
CA ASN A 167 -2.04 2.70 -25.75
C ASN A 167 -3.19 2.44 -24.76
N TRP A 168 -3.49 1.15 -24.54
CA TRP A 168 -4.51 0.72 -23.59
C TRP A 168 -4.26 1.20 -22.15
N GLN A 169 -3.01 1.50 -21.78
CA GLN A 169 -2.64 1.94 -20.43
C GLN A 169 -3.25 3.30 -20.07
N LEU A 170 -3.59 4.14 -21.06
CA LEU A 170 -4.25 5.44 -20.85
C LEU A 170 -5.66 5.30 -20.23
N TYR A 171 -6.24 4.11 -20.37
CA TYR A 171 -7.58 3.77 -19.89
C TYR A 171 -7.57 3.03 -18.55
N VAL A 172 -6.40 2.83 -17.93
CA VAL A 172 -6.27 2.35 -16.56
C VAL A 172 -6.29 3.53 -15.59
N ASN A 173 -7.13 3.47 -14.55
CA ASN A 173 -7.18 4.52 -13.53
C ASN A 173 -5.88 4.56 -12.70
N ASP A 174 -5.45 5.77 -12.36
CA ASP A 174 -4.20 6.00 -11.62
C ASP A 174 -4.17 5.34 -10.24
N VAL A 175 -5.32 5.07 -9.61
CA VAL A 175 -5.40 4.38 -8.30
C VAL A 175 -4.70 3.01 -8.30
N TYR A 176 -4.58 2.38 -9.47
CA TYR A 176 -3.91 1.09 -9.64
C TYR A 176 -2.41 1.20 -9.92
N LYS A 177 -1.91 2.41 -10.21
CA LYS A 177 -0.51 2.63 -10.55
C LYS A 177 0.33 2.68 -9.29
N MET A 178 1.52 2.08 -9.37
CA MET A 178 2.50 2.11 -8.27
C MET A 178 2.91 3.55 -7.90
N THR A 179 2.82 4.51 -8.84
CA THR A 179 3.06 5.93 -8.57
C THR A 179 2.14 6.50 -7.48
N GLU A 180 0.86 6.13 -7.48
CA GLU A 180 -0.09 6.56 -6.44
C GLU A 180 0.16 5.81 -5.12
N VAL A 181 0.46 4.51 -5.20
CA VAL A 181 0.82 3.70 -4.02
C VAL A 181 2.06 4.26 -3.32
N HIS A 182 3.06 4.72 -4.06
CA HIS A 182 4.26 5.34 -3.49
C HIS A 182 4.00 6.67 -2.82
N LYS A 183 2.95 7.40 -3.19
CA LYS A 183 2.57 8.61 -2.44
C LYS A 183 2.09 8.24 -1.04
N VAL A 184 1.38 7.11 -0.90
CA VAL A 184 0.92 6.59 0.39
C VAL A 184 2.09 6.09 1.25
N TYR A 185 3.02 5.35 0.65
CA TYR A 185 4.19 4.78 1.34
C TYR A 185 5.47 5.59 1.09
N LYS A 186 5.39 6.91 0.97
CA LYS A 186 6.55 7.75 0.62
C LYS A 186 7.70 7.64 1.61
N ILE A 187 7.38 7.48 2.89
CA ILE A 187 8.37 7.25 3.94
C ILE A 187 8.46 5.73 4.13
N GLU A 188 9.66 5.20 3.96
CA GLU A 188 9.93 3.78 4.16
C GLU A 188 9.79 3.43 5.64
N PHE A 189 8.76 2.66 5.96
CA PHE A 189 8.55 2.11 7.27
C PHE A 189 8.98 0.64 7.23
N VAL A 190 10.22 0.39 7.65
CA VAL A 190 10.79 -0.96 7.67
C VAL A 190 9.99 -1.82 8.67
N PRO A 191 9.59 -3.04 8.29
CA PRO A 191 8.95 -3.96 9.22
C PRO A 191 9.79 -4.12 10.49
N LEU A 192 9.12 -4.21 11.63
CA LEU A 192 9.79 -4.58 12.86
C LEU A 192 10.30 -6.02 12.70
N GLY A 193 11.58 -6.23 13.03
CA GLY A 193 12.18 -7.57 13.01
C GLY A 193 11.51 -8.49 14.02
N ASP A 194 11.81 -9.79 13.93
CA ASP A 194 11.32 -10.80 14.86
C ASP A 194 11.61 -10.36 16.33
N PRO A 195 10.62 -10.34 17.24
CA PRO A 195 10.83 -10.02 18.64
C PRO A 195 11.97 -10.81 19.30
N ASP A 196 12.21 -12.06 18.87
CA ASP A 196 13.28 -12.91 19.39
C ASP A 196 14.68 -12.40 19.00
N THR A 197 14.77 -11.53 17.98
CA THR A 197 16.01 -10.88 17.55
C THR A 197 16.26 -9.54 18.23
N TRP A 198 15.33 -9.07 19.05
CA TRP A 198 15.48 -7.77 19.71
C TRP A 198 16.48 -7.86 20.87
N PRO A 199 17.28 -6.81 21.09
CA PRO A 199 18.17 -6.76 22.24
C PRO A 199 17.37 -6.86 23.53
N ALA A 200 17.88 -7.64 24.49
CA ALA A 200 17.28 -7.73 25.82
C ALA A 200 17.16 -6.33 26.44
N TYR A 201 16.04 -6.09 27.13
CA TYR A 201 15.81 -4.85 27.85
C TYR A 201 16.83 -4.77 29.01
N SER A 202 17.90 -3.99 28.83
CA SER A 202 18.99 -3.80 29.80
C SER A 202 18.82 -2.53 30.63
#